data_AF-A0A3B8MG77-F1
#
_entry.id   AF-A0A3B8MG77-F1
#
_cell.length_a   1.000
_cell.length_b   1.000
_cell.length_c   1.000
_cell.angle_alpha   90.00
_cell.angle_beta   90.00
_cell.angle_gamma   90.00
#
_symmetry.space_group_name_H-M   'P 1'
#
loop_
_entity.id
_entity.type
_entity.pdbx_description
1 polymer ?
#
loop_
_entity_poly.entity_id
_entity_poly.type
_entity_poly.pdbx_seq_one_letter_code
_entity_poly.pdbx_strand_id
1 'polypeptide(L)'
;SGSRQVPSPSLPVYQPHETPIEAGAEAEFSETGAVTPHKIKTMDEVEKEAILNALQASDGHRKKAAELLDMAERTLYRKIRQYGL
;
A
#
# COMPACT_ATOMS: atom_id res chain seq x y z
N SER A 1 6.17 -23.67 -47.02
CA SER A 1 5.84 -22.73 -45.94
C SER A 1 4.57 -23.19 -45.24
N GLY A 2 4.69 -23.85 -44.09
CA GLY A 2 3.55 -24.28 -43.29
C GLY A 2 3.46 -23.41 -42.04
N SER A 3 2.50 -22.48 -42.02
CA SER A 3 2.25 -21.61 -40.89
C SER A 3 1.79 -22.44 -39.69
N ARG A 4 2.59 -22.47 -38.61
CA ARG A 4 2.18 -23.03 -37.32
C ARG A 4 1.11 -22.11 -36.72
N GLN A 5 -0.14 -22.56 -36.75
CA GLN A 5 -1.21 -21.92 -36.01
C GLN A 5 -1.13 -22.39 -34.55
N VAL A 6 -0.83 -21.48 -33.64
CA VAL A 6 -0.97 -21.74 -32.21
C VAL A 6 -2.45 -21.62 -31.84
N PRO A 7 -3.04 -22.58 -31.12
CA PRO A 7 -4.41 -22.45 -30.67
C PRO A 7 -4.49 -21.41 -29.55
N SER A 8 -5.44 -20.48 -29.68
CA SER A 8 -5.78 -19.50 -28.65
C SER A 8 -6.27 -20.22 -27.39
N PRO A 9 -5.82 -19.87 -26.17
CA PRO A 9 -6.40 -20.42 -24.95
C PRO A 9 -7.81 -19.83 -24.78
N SER A 10 -8.82 -20.71 -24.76
CA SER A 10 -10.19 -20.36 -24.41
C SER A 10 -10.19 -19.74 -23.01
N LEU A 11 -10.70 -18.51 -22.88
CA LEU A 11 -10.86 -17.87 -21.58
C LEU A 11 -11.72 -18.75 -20.67
N PRO A 12 -11.41 -18.85 -19.36
CA PRO A 12 -12.28 -19.53 -18.42
C PRO A 12 -13.63 -18.83 -18.39
N VAL A 13 -14.69 -19.58 -18.71
CA VAL A 13 -16.07 -19.13 -18.55
C VAL A 13 -16.29 -18.89 -17.07
N TYR A 14 -16.60 -17.65 -16.68
CA TYR A 14 -17.00 -17.34 -15.31
C TYR A 14 -18.32 -18.07 -15.02
N GLN A 15 -18.24 -19.17 -14.28
CA GLN A 15 -19.38 -19.80 -13.67
C GLN A 15 -19.51 -19.22 -12.26
N PRO A 16 -20.56 -18.42 -11.97
CA PRO A 16 -20.84 -18.03 -10.60
C PRO A 16 -21.20 -19.32 -9.84
N HIS A 17 -20.22 -19.91 -9.17
CA HIS A 17 -20.54 -20.86 -8.12
C HIS A 17 -21.15 -20.02 -7.01
N GLU A 18 -22.45 -20.17 -6.83
CA GLU A 18 -23.17 -19.63 -5.70
C GLU A 18 -22.52 -20.19 -4.45
N THR A 19 -21.62 -19.43 -3.82
CA THR A 19 -21.21 -19.71 -2.46
C THR A 19 -22.47 -19.55 -1.61
N PRO A 20 -22.95 -20.61 -0.93
CA PRO A 20 -24.01 -20.45 0.04
C PRO A 20 -23.51 -19.44 1.07
N ILE A 21 -24.17 -18.29 1.15
CA ILE A 21 -23.92 -17.33 2.22
C ILE A 21 -24.51 -18.01 3.46
N GLU A 22 -23.69 -18.75 4.20
CA GLU A 22 -24.12 -19.38 5.43
C GLU A 22 -24.55 -18.29 6.40
N ALA A 23 -25.86 -18.22 6.61
CA ALA A 23 -26.49 -17.39 7.61
C ALA A 23 -26.00 -17.81 9.00
N GLY A 24 -25.34 -16.91 9.72
CA GLY A 24 -25.10 -17.07 11.15
C GLY A 24 -23.65 -16.90 11.62
N ALA A 25 -23.04 -15.76 11.32
CA ALA A 25 -22.10 -15.16 12.25
C ALA A 25 -22.43 -13.67 12.31
N GLU A 26 -23.26 -13.28 13.28
CA GLU A 26 -23.39 -11.89 13.68
C GLU A 26 -22.02 -11.47 14.23
N ALA A 27 -21.16 -10.98 13.34
CA ALA A 27 -20.00 -10.24 13.76
C ALA A 27 -20.54 -8.98 14.44
N GLU A 28 -20.53 -9.00 15.77
CA GLU A 28 -20.81 -7.86 16.63
C GLU A 28 -19.73 -6.81 16.39
N PHE A 29 -19.83 -6.06 15.28
CA PHE A 29 -19.06 -4.84 15.11
C PHE A 29 -19.66 -3.84 16.09
N SER A 30 -19.03 -3.70 17.26
CA SER A 30 -19.34 -2.60 18.18
C SER A 30 -19.14 -1.28 17.44
N GLU A 31 -20.24 -0.67 16.99
CA GLU A 31 -20.28 0.65 16.37
C GLU A 31 -20.10 1.73 17.45
N THR A 32 -18.96 1.70 18.14
CA THR A 32 -18.43 2.83 18.90
C THR A 32 -17.12 3.28 18.28
N GLY A 33 -17.10 3.37 16.95
CA GLY A 33 -16.07 4.09 16.22
C GLY A 33 -16.63 5.43 15.83
N ALA A 34 -16.37 6.47 16.63
CA ALA A 34 -16.61 7.84 16.18
C ALA A 34 -15.96 7.99 14.81
N VAL A 35 -16.78 8.19 13.78
CA VAL A 35 -16.32 8.30 12.39
C VAL A 35 -15.62 9.66 12.28
N THR A 36 -14.39 9.76 12.78
CA THR A 36 -13.54 10.90 12.46
C THR A 36 -13.40 10.86 10.95
N PRO A 37 -13.80 11.92 10.22
CA PRO A 37 -13.61 11.93 8.79
C PRO A 37 -12.12 11.73 8.54
N HIS A 38 -11.77 10.61 7.89
CA HIS A 38 -10.38 10.38 7.49
C HIS A 38 -10.01 11.49 6.52
N LYS A 39 -9.29 12.50 7.03
CA LYS A 39 -8.73 13.56 6.20
C LYS A 39 -7.82 12.88 5.19
N ILE A 40 -8.24 12.87 3.93
CA ILE A 40 -7.42 12.32 2.85
C ILE A 40 -6.15 13.16 2.77
N LYS A 41 -5.01 12.51 3.01
CA LYS A 41 -3.70 13.13 2.88
C LYS A 41 -3.23 13.00 1.45
N THR A 42 -2.54 14.03 0.97
CA THR A 42 -1.81 13.98 -0.29
C THR A 42 -0.64 13.01 -0.17
N MET A 43 -0.16 12.50 -1.31
CA MET A 43 1.03 11.64 -1.31
C MET A 43 2.26 12.33 -0.73
N ASP A 44 2.38 13.65 -0.90
CA ASP A 44 3.50 14.44 -0.38
C ASP A 44 3.46 14.54 1.16
N GLU A 45 2.27 14.66 1.75
CA GLU A 45 2.07 14.60 3.21
C GLU A 45 2.37 13.20 3.76
N VAL A 46 1.90 12.15 3.10
CA VAL A 46 2.17 10.75 3.50
C VAL A 46 3.67 10.46 3.45
N GLU A 47 4.36 10.87 2.38
CA GLU A 47 5.80 10.68 2.24
C GLU A 47 6.58 11.46 3.30
N LYS A 48 6.21 12.72 3.56
CA LYS A 48 6.84 13.54 4.60
C LYS A 48 6.72 12.90 5.98
N GLU A 49 5.54 12.40 6.34
CA GLU A 49 5.33 11.72 7.62
C GLU A 49 6.12 10.40 7.70
N ALA A 50 6.14 9.62 6.64
CA ALA A 50 6.92 8.37 6.59
C ALA A 50 8.42 8.63 6.80
N ILE A 51 8.98 9.66 6.16
CA ILE A 51 10.38 10.06 6.32
C ILE A 51 10.66 10.52 7.75
N LEU A 52 9.78 11.33 8.33
CA LEU A 52 9.93 11.82 9.69
C LEU A 52 9.91 10.66 10.70
N ASN A 53 8.96 9.73 10.56
CA ASN A 53 8.85 8.55 11.41
C ASN A 53 10.08 7.64 11.29
N ALA A 54 10.58 7.41 10.07
CA ALA A 54 11.78 6.61 9.85
C ALA A 54 13.04 7.25 10.45
N LEU A 55 13.18 8.57 10.35
CA LEU A 55 14.27 9.32 11.00
C LEU A 55 14.20 9.25 12.52
N GLN A 56 13.00 9.34 13.09
CA GLN A 56 12.81 9.17 14.54
C GLN A 56 13.14 7.74 14.98
N ALA A 57 12.66 6.73 14.26
CA ALA A 57 12.93 5.32 14.55
C ALA A 57 14.41 4.93 14.35
N SER A 58 15.16 5.73 13.60
CA SER A 58 16.59 5.53 13.37
C SER A 58 17.50 6.49 14.15
N ASP A 59 16.97 7.26 15.11
CA ASP A 59 17.74 8.26 15.87
C ASP A 59 18.48 9.27 14.96
N GLY A 60 17.89 9.60 13.81
CA GLY A 60 18.47 10.50 12.81
C GLY A 60 19.51 9.86 11.89
N HIS A 61 19.78 8.56 12.03
CA HIS A 61 20.66 7.84 11.12
C HIS A 61 20.02 7.70 9.74
N ARG A 62 20.44 8.56 8.81
CA ARG A 62 19.91 8.67 7.45
C ARG A 62 19.98 7.37 6.65
N LYS A 63 21.11 6.65 6.74
CA LYS A 63 21.27 5.35 6.05
C LYS A 63 20.24 4.33 6.52
N LYS A 64 20.11 4.18 7.84
CA LYS A 64 19.14 3.27 8.46
C LYS A 64 17.69 3.68 8.15
N ALA A 65 17.38 4.97 8.16
CA ALA A 65 16.05 5.46 7.75
C ALA A 65 15.76 5.13 6.28
N ALA A 66 16.74 5.25 5.40
CA ALA A 66 16.60 4.92 3.98
C ALA A 66 16.35 3.41 3.80
N GLU A 67 17.05 2.57 4.55
CA GLU A 67 16.82 1.12 4.59
C GLU A 67 15.40 0.77 5.10
N LEU A 68 14.93 1.42 6.17
CA LEU A 68 13.58 1.21 6.71
C LEU A 68 12.47 1.56 5.71
N LEU A 69 12.71 2.54 4.84
CA LEU A 69 11.77 2.99 3.81
C LEU A 69 11.99 2.29 2.47
N ASP A 70 12.92 1.35 2.38
CA ASP A 70 13.34 0.68 1.15
C ASP A 70 13.64 1.67 0.01
N MET A 71 14.41 2.72 0.31
CA MET A 71 14.75 3.77 -0.63
C MET A 71 16.25 4.06 -0.68
N ALA A 72 16.73 4.52 -1.83
CA ALA A 72 18.12 4.95 -1.97
C ALA A 72 18.42 6.18 -1.09
N GLU A 73 19.58 6.19 -0.43
CA GLU A 73 20.02 7.30 0.45
C GLU A 73 19.98 8.67 -0.25
N ARG A 74 20.34 8.72 -1.54
CA ARG A 74 20.29 9.96 -2.35
C ARG A 74 18.87 10.50 -2.49
N THR A 75 17.86 9.62 -2.58
CA THR A 75 16.45 10.02 -2.66
C THR A 75 15.97 10.54 -1.32
N LEU A 76 16.28 9.84 -0.23
CA LEU A 76 15.95 10.29 1.12
C LEU A 76 16.55 11.69 1.38
N TYR A 77 17.84 11.88 1.08
CA TYR A 77 18.51 13.16 1.26
C TYR A 77 17.85 14.30 0.49
N ARG A 78 17.45 14.05 -0.77
CA ARG A 78 16.75 15.05 -1.58
C ARG A 78 15.41 15.44 -0.95
N LYS A 79 14.66 14.45 -0.44
CA LYS A 79 13.36 14.66 0.19
C LYS A 79 13.46 15.39 1.52
N ILE A 80 14.44 15.04 2.36
CA ILE A 80 14.76 15.79 3.59
C ILE A 80 14.98 17.27 3.28
N ARG A 81 15.81 17.58 2.27
CA ARG A 81 16.05 18.97 1.84
C ARG A 81 14.80 19.66 1.30
N GLN A 82 13.97 18.95 0.54
CA GLN A 82 12.73 19.48 -0.02
C GLN A 82 11.71 19.83 1.08
N TYR A 83 11.64 19.02 2.13
CA TYR A 83 10.69 19.18 3.22
C TYR A 83 11.20 20.02 4.39
N GLY A 84 12.50 20.39 4.39
CA GLY A 84 13.13 21.16 5.46
C GLY A 84 13.23 20.37 6.77
N LEU A 85 13.48 19.06 6.66
CA LEU A 85 13.67 18.14 7.79
C LEU A 85 15.14 18.05 8.23
#